data_AF-A0A3C0ZPA3-F1
#
_entry.id   AF-A0A3C0ZPA3-F1
#
_cell.length_a   1.000
_cell.length_b   1.000
_cell.length_c   1.000
_cell.angle_alpha   90.00
_cell.angle_beta   90.00
_cell.angle_gamma   90.00
#
_symmetry.space_group_name_H-M   'P 1'
#
loop_
_entity.id
_entity.type
_entity.pdbx_description
1 polymer ?
#
loop_
_entity_poly.entity_id
_entity_poly.type
_entity_poly.pdbx_seq_one_letter_code
_entity_poly.pdbx_strand_id
1 'polypeptide(L)'
;MGATPKNIPLSKLSLDIQNPRLDNPESTKDVIAAMLEQQGNKILRMAEDIVEHGLDPSSILMVIPHEEKEDRYVVVEGNRRFTALKLLGHPENAGKYEKRFKPLADRLPESILKAIPCVVFPTREETNHWIKLKHTGENEGAGVVTWGGIERARFEQGALKRNRPGLQVLDFLKKHADLDGELKDAPQKVSITTLERIIQDPDARGELGLTIEKGHVYSVYPADETTKCLLRIVRDLVSGDFNVKDVYYKEDRKKYISSLAEDRPNPAKRLKEKHSLAELPSKPLSPTGTGTTPTTRGKSTRPRRTLIPPTFAAEIGHQRLRTICHELKKLPVEDYPNAAAVMLRVFLELSLDHV
;
A
#
# COMPACT_ATOMS: atom_id res chain seq x y z
N MET A 1 -19.32 15.51 27.19
CA MET A 1 -19.35 15.85 25.76
C MET A 1 -20.77 15.61 25.25
N GLY A 2 -21.43 16.65 24.74
CA GLY A 2 -22.84 16.63 24.36
C GLY A 2 -23.11 16.25 22.90
N ALA A 3 -22.16 15.57 22.24
CA ALA A 3 -22.28 15.22 20.84
C ALA A 3 -23.36 14.14 20.63
N THR A 4 -24.30 14.37 19.71
CA THR A 4 -25.41 13.44 19.45
C THR A 4 -25.51 13.09 17.96
N PRO A 5 -25.57 11.79 17.59
CA PRO A 5 -25.80 11.41 16.21
C PRO A 5 -27.23 11.74 15.79
N LYS A 6 -27.41 12.34 14.60
CA LYS A 6 -28.72 12.69 14.05
C LYS A 6 -28.67 12.59 12.52
N ASN A 7 -29.72 12.03 11.91
CA ASN A 7 -29.93 12.13 10.47
C ASN A 7 -30.66 13.43 10.16
N ILE A 8 -30.07 14.27 9.30
CA ILE A 8 -30.58 15.61 9.00
C ILE A 8 -30.78 15.72 7.49
N PRO A 9 -31.94 16.20 7.00
CA PRO A 9 -32.15 16.42 5.56
C PRO A 9 -31.25 17.55 5.05
N LEU A 10 -30.81 17.46 3.78
CA LEU A 10 -29.99 18.46 3.10
C LEU A 10 -30.57 19.87 3.27
N SER A 11 -31.89 19.99 3.18
CA SER A 11 -32.61 21.25 3.26
C SER A 11 -32.44 21.95 4.60
N LYS A 12 -32.11 21.26 5.69
CA LYS A 12 -31.89 21.83 7.04
C LYS A 12 -30.43 22.18 7.34
N LEU A 13 -29.52 21.86 6.44
CA LEU A 13 -28.08 22.11 6.58
C LEU A 13 -27.64 23.36 5.80
N SER A 14 -26.73 24.12 6.40
CA SER A 14 -26.07 25.29 5.82
C SER A 14 -24.56 25.13 5.80
N LEU A 15 -23.92 25.72 4.80
CA LEU A 15 -22.46 25.78 4.76
C LEU A 15 -21.95 26.77 5.80
N ASP A 16 -20.77 26.48 6.35
CA ASP A 16 -20.12 27.35 7.31
C ASP A 16 -19.44 28.54 6.61
N ILE A 17 -19.90 29.76 6.89
CA ILE A 17 -19.28 31.00 6.39
C ILE A 17 -17.96 31.31 7.11
N GLN A 18 -17.73 30.74 8.31
CA GLN A 18 -16.47 30.87 9.06
C GLN A 18 -15.46 29.76 8.70
N ASN A 19 -15.59 29.15 7.51
CA ASN A 19 -14.71 28.08 7.07
C ASN A 19 -13.27 28.61 6.90
N PRO A 20 -12.27 28.10 7.66
CA PRO A 20 -10.90 28.63 7.64
C PRO A 20 -10.18 28.51 6.28
N ARG A 21 -10.76 27.81 5.31
CA ARG A 21 -10.22 27.69 3.95
C ARG A 21 -10.56 28.87 3.04
N LEU A 22 -11.53 29.69 3.43
CA LEU A 22 -12.11 30.74 2.63
C LEU A 22 -11.79 32.10 3.23
N ASP A 23 -11.61 33.10 2.37
CA ASP A 23 -11.37 34.47 2.79
C ASP A 23 -12.71 35.17 3.05
N ASN A 24 -13.21 35.04 4.28
CA ASN A 24 -14.40 35.71 4.82
C ASN A 24 -15.62 35.82 3.88
N PRO A 25 -16.19 34.69 3.41
CA PRO A 25 -17.38 34.72 2.56
C PRO A 25 -18.59 35.27 3.32
N GLU A 26 -19.36 36.15 2.68
CA GLU A 26 -20.51 36.82 3.30
C GLU A 26 -21.80 36.00 3.22
N SER A 27 -21.89 35.06 2.28
CA SER A 27 -23.08 34.22 2.09
C SER A 27 -22.74 32.77 1.73
N THR A 28 -23.73 31.88 1.86
CA THR A 28 -23.62 30.49 1.38
C THR A 28 -23.32 30.41 -0.12
N LYS A 29 -23.80 31.37 -0.91
CA LYS A 29 -23.53 31.43 -2.36
C LYS A 29 -22.05 31.75 -2.60
N ASP A 30 -21.49 32.67 -1.82
CA ASP A 30 -20.07 33.04 -1.91
C ASP A 30 -19.17 31.89 -1.46
N VAL A 31 -19.58 31.15 -0.41
CA VAL A 31 -18.90 29.91 0.00
C VAL A 31 -18.84 28.91 -1.15
N ILE A 32 -19.96 28.65 -1.84
CA ILE A 32 -20.00 27.71 -2.97
C ILE A 32 -19.10 28.21 -4.12
N ALA A 33 -19.20 29.50 -4.48
CA ALA A 33 -18.40 30.09 -5.55
C ALA A 33 -16.89 29.96 -5.27
N ALA A 34 -16.45 30.37 -4.07
CA ALA A 34 -15.05 30.28 -3.66
C ALA A 34 -14.55 28.82 -3.61
N MET A 35 -15.38 27.89 -3.12
CA MET A 35 -15.06 26.46 -3.10
C MET A 35 -14.92 25.88 -4.52
N LEU A 36 -15.78 26.29 -5.46
CA LEU A 36 -15.71 25.87 -6.86
C LEU A 36 -14.50 26.45 -7.60
N GLU A 37 -14.13 27.67 -7.29
CA GLU A 37 -12.93 28.32 -7.82
C GLU A 37 -11.66 27.61 -7.35
N GLN A 38 -11.50 27.43 -6.04
CA GLN A 38 -10.30 26.82 -5.46
C GLN A 38 -10.23 25.30 -5.67
N GLN A 39 -11.36 24.60 -5.66
CA GLN A 39 -11.40 23.13 -5.54
C GLN A 39 -12.43 22.42 -6.44
N GLY A 40 -13.00 23.09 -7.43
CA GLY A 40 -14.12 22.54 -8.21
C GLY A 40 -13.89 21.15 -8.80
N ASN A 41 -12.72 20.86 -9.39
CA ASN A 41 -12.39 19.51 -9.89
C ASN A 41 -12.37 18.45 -8.76
N LYS A 42 -11.90 18.79 -7.57
CA LYS A 42 -11.87 17.88 -6.40
C LYS A 42 -13.27 17.64 -5.85
N ILE A 43 -14.12 18.67 -5.83
CA ILE A 43 -15.52 18.58 -5.39
C ILE A 43 -16.32 17.72 -6.38
N LEU A 44 -16.08 17.90 -7.68
CA LEU A 44 -16.71 17.08 -8.70
C LEU A 44 -16.28 15.62 -8.62
N ARG A 45 -14.98 15.33 -8.41
CA ARG A 45 -14.54 13.95 -8.18
C ARG A 45 -15.20 13.33 -6.94
N MET A 46 -15.41 14.13 -5.89
CA MET A 46 -16.14 13.70 -4.70
C MET A 46 -17.62 13.45 -4.98
N ALA A 47 -18.25 14.25 -5.83
CA ALA A 47 -19.63 14.03 -6.25
C ALA A 47 -19.79 12.74 -7.07
N GLU A 48 -18.85 12.46 -7.99
CA GLU A 48 -18.80 11.21 -8.75
C GLU A 48 -18.70 10.00 -7.80
N ASP A 49 -17.82 10.07 -6.81
CA ASP A 49 -17.61 9.03 -5.80
C ASP A 49 -18.88 8.80 -4.93
N ILE A 50 -19.55 9.86 -4.50
CA ILE A 50 -20.81 9.78 -3.73
C ILE A 50 -21.92 9.10 -4.54
N VAL A 51 -22.02 9.39 -5.83
CA VAL A 51 -23.04 8.77 -6.70
C VAL A 51 -22.71 7.30 -6.96
N GLU A 52 -21.43 6.93 -7.04
CA GLU A 52 -20.99 5.57 -7.32
C GLU A 52 -21.04 4.65 -6.08
N HIS A 53 -20.68 5.17 -4.91
CA HIS A 53 -20.45 4.38 -3.71
C HIS A 53 -21.29 4.81 -2.50
N GLY A 54 -22.01 5.92 -2.59
CA GLY A 54 -22.73 6.52 -1.47
C GLY A 54 -21.84 7.39 -0.58
N LEU A 55 -22.37 7.82 0.56
CA LEU A 55 -21.61 8.57 1.55
C LEU A 55 -20.70 7.64 2.35
N ASP A 56 -19.43 8.05 2.51
CA ASP A 56 -18.48 7.36 3.40
C ASP A 56 -19.02 7.29 4.85
N PRO A 57 -19.36 6.09 5.35
CA PRO A 57 -19.98 5.93 6.66
C PRO A 57 -18.99 6.18 7.82
N SER A 58 -17.68 6.19 7.56
CA SER A 58 -16.64 6.45 8.57
C SER A 58 -16.39 7.95 8.79
N SER A 59 -16.89 8.79 7.89
CA SER A 59 -16.64 10.23 7.89
C SER A 59 -17.96 10.99 7.99
N ILE A 60 -18.50 11.06 9.20
CA ILE A 60 -19.77 11.74 9.49
C ILE A 60 -19.56 13.26 9.52
N LEU A 61 -20.52 14.03 8.99
CA LEU A 61 -20.49 15.50 9.07
C LEU A 61 -20.62 15.97 10.52
N MET A 62 -19.80 16.93 10.94
CA MET A 62 -19.99 17.58 12.25
C MET A 62 -20.76 18.87 12.04
N VAL A 63 -21.81 19.05 12.84
CA VAL A 63 -22.70 20.19 12.72
C VAL A 63 -22.96 20.83 14.08
N ILE A 64 -23.31 22.11 14.08
CA ILE A 64 -23.78 22.84 15.25
C ILE A 64 -25.15 23.44 14.96
N PRO A 65 -26.01 23.66 15.97
CA PRO A 65 -27.26 24.42 15.78
C PRO A 65 -27.00 25.78 15.13
N HIS A 66 -27.89 26.20 14.24
CA HIS A 66 -27.85 27.54 13.67
C HIS A 66 -28.29 28.56 14.73
N GLU A 67 -27.56 29.66 14.88
CA GLU A 67 -27.80 30.65 15.92
C GLU A 67 -29.19 31.31 15.80
N GLU A 68 -29.59 31.65 14.58
CA GLU A 68 -30.86 32.36 14.32
C GLU A 68 -32.06 31.47 13.96
N LYS A 69 -31.84 30.20 13.59
CA LYS A 69 -32.88 29.37 12.96
C LYS A 69 -33.04 28.04 13.68
N GLU A 70 -34.18 27.87 14.34
CA GLU A 70 -34.52 26.61 15.00
C GLU A 70 -34.52 25.43 14.01
N ASP A 71 -34.05 24.26 14.50
CA ASP A 71 -33.94 23.01 13.74
C ASP A 71 -33.18 23.14 12.40
N ARG A 72 -32.30 24.14 12.31
CA ARG A 72 -31.27 24.28 11.27
C ARG A 72 -29.89 24.09 11.87
N TYR A 73 -28.96 23.65 11.04
CA TYR A 73 -27.60 23.36 11.47
C TYR A 73 -26.57 23.86 10.47
N VAL A 74 -25.41 24.24 11.00
CA VAL A 74 -24.24 24.69 10.23
C VAL A 74 -23.21 23.57 10.18
N VAL A 75 -22.73 23.21 8.99
CA VAL A 75 -21.73 22.15 8.80
C VAL A 75 -20.33 22.71 9.04
N VAL A 76 -19.81 22.49 10.24
CA VAL A 76 -18.47 22.99 10.64
C VAL A 76 -17.33 22.06 10.22
N GLU A 77 -17.63 20.77 9.97
CA GLU A 77 -16.66 19.84 9.38
C GLU A 77 -17.28 18.92 8.33
N GLY A 78 -16.53 18.70 7.25
CA GLY A 78 -16.99 18.01 6.05
C GLY A 78 -17.53 18.97 4.97
N ASN A 79 -17.17 20.26 5.04
CA ASN A 79 -17.62 21.31 4.14
C ASN A 79 -17.54 20.93 2.66
N ARG A 80 -16.43 20.34 2.19
CA ARG A 80 -16.30 19.87 0.79
C ARG A 80 -17.35 18.82 0.40
N ARG A 81 -17.59 17.84 1.28
CA ARG A 81 -18.57 16.77 1.05
C ARG A 81 -19.97 17.36 1.02
N PHE A 82 -20.25 18.28 1.94
CA PHE A 82 -21.53 18.96 1.96
C PHE A 82 -21.73 19.88 0.75
N THR A 83 -20.70 20.57 0.27
CA THR A 83 -20.76 21.33 -0.99
C THR A 83 -21.08 20.41 -2.17
N ALA A 84 -20.43 19.24 -2.27
CA ALA A 84 -20.75 18.26 -3.32
C ALA A 84 -22.23 17.82 -3.25
N LEU A 85 -22.75 17.52 -2.05
CA LEU A 85 -24.16 17.17 -1.85
C LEU A 85 -25.12 18.32 -2.22
N LYS A 86 -24.80 19.56 -1.82
CA LYS A 86 -25.57 20.76 -2.20
C LYS A 86 -25.64 20.91 -3.72
N LEU A 87 -24.52 20.73 -4.41
CA LEU A 87 -24.44 20.83 -5.87
C LEU A 87 -25.08 19.63 -6.58
N LEU A 88 -25.10 18.45 -5.98
CA LEU A 88 -25.86 17.32 -6.52
C LEU A 88 -27.38 17.53 -6.37
N GLY A 89 -27.84 18.14 -5.27
CA GLY A 89 -29.24 18.50 -5.10
C GLY A 89 -29.68 19.70 -5.94
N HIS A 90 -28.74 20.57 -6.30
CA HIS A 90 -28.98 21.82 -7.03
C HIS A 90 -27.85 22.08 -8.05
N PRO A 91 -27.76 21.30 -9.15
CA PRO A 91 -26.67 21.36 -10.11
C PRO A 91 -26.54 22.70 -10.83
N GLU A 92 -27.62 23.48 -10.92
CA GLU A 92 -27.63 24.84 -11.46
C GLU A 92 -26.68 25.81 -10.72
N ASN A 93 -26.35 25.50 -9.46
CA ASN A 93 -25.43 26.31 -8.67
C ASN A 93 -23.95 25.93 -8.89
N ALA A 94 -23.64 24.94 -9.74
CA ALA A 94 -22.27 24.45 -9.95
C ALA A 94 -21.47 25.29 -10.97
N GLY A 95 -22.03 26.38 -11.49
CA GLY A 95 -21.36 27.28 -12.44
C GLY A 95 -20.80 26.54 -13.65
N LYS A 96 -19.51 26.70 -13.95
CA LYS A 96 -18.85 26.01 -15.08
C LYS A 96 -18.90 24.48 -15.01
N TYR A 97 -19.16 23.90 -13.83
CA TYR A 97 -19.26 22.45 -13.64
C TYR A 97 -20.69 21.91 -13.76
N GLU A 98 -21.71 22.77 -13.92
CA GLU A 98 -23.14 22.39 -14.02
C GLU A 98 -23.38 21.23 -14.98
N LYS A 99 -22.83 21.30 -16.20
CA LYS A 99 -23.00 20.24 -17.21
C LYS A 99 -22.48 18.87 -16.76
N ARG A 100 -21.50 18.83 -15.85
CA ARG A 100 -20.97 17.59 -15.26
C ARG A 100 -21.72 17.15 -14.02
N PHE A 101 -22.31 18.08 -13.26
CA PHE A 101 -23.14 17.77 -12.09
C PHE A 101 -24.54 17.26 -12.46
N LYS A 102 -25.17 17.79 -13.51
CA LYS A 102 -26.50 17.35 -13.97
C LYS A 102 -26.65 15.83 -14.11
N PRO A 103 -25.83 15.12 -14.90
CA PRO A 103 -25.97 13.66 -15.04
C PRO A 103 -25.65 12.88 -13.75
N LEU A 104 -24.93 13.50 -12.79
CA LEU A 104 -24.68 12.89 -11.49
C LEU A 104 -25.89 13.06 -10.56
N ALA A 105 -26.54 14.23 -10.59
CA ALA A 105 -27.76 14.52 -9.84
C ALA A 105 -28.88 13.54 -10.19
N ASP A 106 -29.08 13.25 -11.48
CA ASP A 106 -30.11 12.32 -11.97
C ASP A 106 -29.93 10.88 -11.46
N ARG A 107 -28.69 10.51 -11.10
CA ARG A 107 -28.33 9.18 -10.60
C ARG A 107 -28.28 9.11 -9.08
N LEU A 108 -28.37 10.25 -8.38
CA LEU A 108 -28.25 10.28 -6.94
C LEU A 108 -29.53 9.71 -6.29
N PRO A 109 -29.41 8.71 -5.39
CA PRO A 109 -30.56 8.25 -4.62
C PRO A 109 -31.13 9.39 -3.76
N GLU A 110 -32.42 9.70 -3.91
CA GLU A 110 -33.09 10.75 -3.12
C GLU A 110 -32.96 10.54 -1.60
N SER A 111 -32.83 9.29 -1.15
CA SER A 111 -32.65 8.94 0.26
C SER A 111 -31.42 9.63 0.88
N ILE A 112 -30.35 9.83 0.12
CA ILE A 112 -29.13 10.52 0.56
C ILE A 112 -29.44 11.98 0.91
N LEU A 113 -30.31 12.65 0.16
CA LEU A 113 -30.67 14.05 0.42
C LEU A 113 -31.68 14.21 1.57
N LYS A 114 -32.48 13.17 1.84
CA LYS A 114 -33.50 13.18 2.90
C LYS A 114 -32.92 12.87 4.28
N ALA A 115 -31.84 12.10 4.36
CA ALA A 115 -31.24 11.68 5.62
C ALA A 115 -29.71 11.63 5.50
N ILE A 116 -29.04 12.73 5.84
CA ILE A 116 -27.58 12.80 5.88
C ILE A 116 -27.14 12.50 7.31
N PRO A 117 -26.28 11.49 7.55
CA PRO A 117 -25.70 11.25 8.86
C PRO A 117 -24.86 12.43 9.32
N CYS A 118 -25.20 12.97 10.50
CA CYS A 118 -24.49 14.06 11.15
C CYS A 118 -24.23 13.73 12.63
N VAL A 119 -23.22 14.37 13.20
CA VAL A 119 -23.02 14.48 14.65
C VAL A 119 -23.23 15.93 15.04
N VAL A 120 -24.23 16.18 15.88
CA VAL A 120 -24.58 17.51 16.39
C VAL A 120 -23.77 17.78 17.64
N PHE A 121 -22.99 18.85 17.62
CA PHE A 121 -22.27 19.39 18.77
C PHE A 121 -23.01 20.61 19.32
N PRO A 122 -23.02 20.84 20.64
CA PRO A 122 -23.69 22.00 21.23
C PRO A 122 -23.12 23.34 20.75
N THR A 123 -21.79 23.45 20.67
CA THR A 123 -21.10 24.68 20.23
C THR A 123 -19.95 24.37 19.28
N ARG A 124 -19.46 25.41 18.57
CA ARG A 124 -18.30 25.30 17.68
C ARG A 124 -17.04 24.88 18.46
N GLU A 125 -16.85 25.41 19.66
CA GLU A 125 -15.68 25.18 20.49
C GLU A 125 -15.49 23.68 20.80
N GLU A 126 -16.60 22.96 21.03
CA GLU A 126 -16.57 21.50 21.25
C GLU A 126 -16.11 20.71 20.01
N THR A 127 -16.16 21.31 18.82
CA THR A 127 -15.68 20.69 17.57
C THR A 127 -14.18 20.91 17.31
N ASN A 128 -13.61 21.97 17.88
CA ASN A 128 -12.25 22.43 17.55
C ASN A 128 -11.18 21.36 17.78
N HIS A 129 -11.29 20.59 18.87
CA HIS A 129 -10.36 19.50 19.15
C HIS A 129 -10.33 18.46 18.01
N TRP A 130 -11.50 18.00 17.57
CA TRP A 130 -11.62 16.98 16.52
C TRP A 130 -11.24 17.51 15.15
N ILE A 131 -11.62 18.76 14.84
CA ILE A 131 -11.23 19.44 13.61
C ILE A 131 -9.71 19.57 13.54
N LYS A 132 -9.06 19.95 14.65
CA LYS A 132 -7.58 20.00 14.74
C LYS A 132 -6.98 18.63 14.41
N LEU A 133 -7.41 17.56 15.09
CA LEU A 133 -6.87 16.21 14.85
C LEU A 133 -7.06 15.70 13.41
N LYS A 134 -8.12 16.16 12.72
CA LYS A 134 -8.38 15.79 11.32
C LYS A 134 -7.58 16.59 10.30
N HIS A 135 -7.22 17.84 10.59
CA HIS A 135 -6.68 18.77 9.59
C HIS A 135 -5.25 19.25 9.84
N THR A 136 -4.69 19.11 11.04
CA THR A 136 -3.34 19.63 11.38
C THR A 136 -2.26 18.55 11.41
N GLY A 137 -2.48 17.43 10.73
CA GLY A 137 -1.53 16.33 10.63
C GLY A 137 -1.60 15.34 11.79
N GLU A 138 -0.48 14.68 12.07
CA GLU A 138 -0.43 13.51 12.94
C GLU A 138 -0.58 13.85 14.43
N ASN A 139 -0.29 15.08 14.85
CA ASN A 139 -0.42 15.54 16.24
C ASN A 139 0.20 14.54 17.26
N GLU A 140 1.49 14.20 17.10
CA GLU A 140 2.20 13.20 17.92
C GLU A 140 1.53 11.81 17.93
N GLY A 141 0.80 11.49 16.86
CA GLY A 141 0.05 10.23 16.70
C GLY A 141 -1.42 10.28 17.14
N ALA A 142 -1.89 11.40 17.72
CA ALA A 142 -3.30 11.57 18.08
C ALA A 142 -4.22 11.85 16.88
N GLY A 143 -3.67 12.46 15.82
CA GLY A 143 -4.35 12.75 14.57
C GLY A 143 -4.17 11.64 13.53
N VAL A 144 -4.61 11.91 12.30
CA VAL A 144 -4.50 10.92 11.21
C VAL A 144 -3.05 10.84 10.71
N VAL A 145 -2.41 9.69 10.91
CA VAL A 145 -1.11 9.33 10.32
C VAL A 145 -1.33 8.89 8.87
N THR A 146 -0.88 9.70 7.92
CA THR A 146 -1.06 9.40 6.49
C THR A 146 -0.10 8.31 6.05
N TRP A 147 -0.59 7.35 5.26
CA TRP A 147 0.27 6.35 4.65
C TRP A 147 1.31 6.97 3.72
N GLY A 148 2.56 6.52 3.88
CA GLY A 148 3.64 6.79 2.95
C GLY A 148 3.48 6.04 1.62
N GLY A 149 4.46 6.20 0.73
CA GLY A 149 4.41 5.59 -0.60
C GLY A 149 4.38 4.06 -0.54
N ILE A 150 5.12 3.46 0.39
CA ILE A 150 5.25 2.00 0.52
C ILE A 150 3.97 1.39 1.08
N GLU A 151 3.39 1.96 2.14
CA GLU A 151 2.13 1.50 2.72
C GLU A 151 1.01 1.57 1.69
N ARG A 152 0.93 2.67 0.93
CA ARG A 152 0.00 2.80 -0.19
C ARG A 152 0.22 1.71 -1.24
N ALA A 153 1.46 1.48 -1.67
CA ALA A 153 1.78 0.45 -2.65
C ALA A 153 1.40 -0.97 -2.15
N ARG A 154 1.63 -1.25 -0.87
CA ARG A 154 1.24 -2.51 -0.22
C ARG A 154 -0.27 -2.69 -0.16
N PHE A 155 -1.01 -1.63 0.20
CA PHE A 155 -2.47 -1.66 0.16
C PHE A 155 -3.00 -1.92 -1.24
N GLU A 156 -2.48 -1.22 -2.25
CA GLU A 156 -2.87 -1.44 -3.64
C GLU A 156 -2.59 -2.87 -4.11
N GLN A 157 -1.44 -3.45 -3.76
CA GLN A 157 -1.11 -4.83 -4.09
C GLN A 157 -1.99 -5.85 -3.35
N GLY A 158 -2.21 -5.65 -2.05
CA GLY A 158 -2.96 -6.58 -1.21
C GLY A 158 -4.47 -6.53 -1.43
N ALA A 159 -5.05 -5.33 -1.28
CA ALA A 159 -6.49 -5.10 -1.31
C ALA A 159 -7.02 -4.91 -2.74
N LEU A 160 -6.31 -4.15 -3.57
CA LEU A 160 -6.76 -3.86 -4.95
C LEU A 160 -6.17 -4.78 -6.02
N LYS A 161 -5.32 -5.74 -5.61
CA LYS A 161 -4.64 -6.70 -6.52
C LYS A 161 -3.87 -6.03 -7.65
N ARG A 162 -3.33 -4.83 -7.39
CA ARG A 162 -2.51 -4.06 -8.34
C ARG A 162 -1.03 -4.28 -8.06
N ASN A 163 -0.36 -5.00 -8.95
CA ASN A 163 1.07 -5.25 -8.83
C ASN A 163 1.87 -3.95 -8.97
N ARG A 164 2.81 -3.72 -8.05
CA ARG A 164 3.70 -2.54 -8.05
C ARG A 164 5.14 -2.99 -8.31
N PRO A 165 5.75 -2.66 -9.46
CA PRO A 165 7.12 -3.10 -9.79
C PRO A 165 8.17 -2.69 -8.76
N GLY A 166 8.07 -1.47 -8.23
CA GLY A 166 9.00 -0.98 -7.19
C GLY A 166 8.92 -1.83 -5.92
N LEU A 167 7.71 -2.24 -5.51
CA LEU A 167 7.52 -3.07 -4.32
C LEU A 167 8.13 -4.46 -4.50
N GLN A 168 7.98 -5.06 -5.69
CA GLN A 168 8.62 -6.35 -6.01
C GLN A 168 10.15 -6.28 -5.97
N VAL A 169 10.75 -5.16 -6.41
CA VAL A 169 12.19 -4.93 -6.29
C VAL A 169 12.61 -4.87 -4.82
N LEU A 170 11.86 -4.15 -3.98
CA LEU A 170 12.16 -4.07 -2.55
C LEU A 170 12.00 -5.42 -1.84
N ASP A 171 10.95 -6.16 -2.14
CA ASP A 171 10.73 -7.50 -1.57
C ASP A 171 11.79 -8.50 -2.04
N PHE A 172 12.23 -8.41 -3.30
CA PHE A 172 13.37 -9.16 -3.80
C PHE A 172 14.65 -8.84 -3.03
N LEU A 173 14.99 -7.56 -2.88
CA LEU A 173 16.19 -7.15 -2.13
C LEU A 173 16.13 -7.58 -0.67
N LYS A 174 14.97 -7.51 0.01
CA LYS A 174 14.82 -8.03 1.39
C LYS A 174 15.12 -9.52 1.52
N LYS A 175 14.89 -10.30 0.46
CA LYS A 175 15.09 -11.76 0.45
C LYS A 175 16.50 -12.16 -0.01
N HIS A 176 17.14 -11.32 -0.82
CA HIS A 176 18.36 -11.69 -1.56
C HIS A 176 19.59 -10.83 -1.22
N ALA A 177 19.40 -9.63 -0.66
CA ALA A 177 20.50 -8.76 -0.24
C ALA A 177 20.76 -8.92 1.25
N ASP A 178 22.03 -8.87 1.62
CA ASP A 178 22.44 -8.69 3.01
C ASP A 178 22.30 -7.21 3.37
N LEU A 179 21.17 -6.87 4.01
CA LEU A 179 20.80 -5.49 4.35
C LEU A 179 21.29 -5.15 5.76
N ASP A 180 22.60 -4.95 5.88
CA ASP A 180 23.25 -4.59 7.14
C ASP A 180 23.51 -3.09 7.28
N GLY A 181 23.78 -2.68 8.52
CA GLY A 181 24.16 -1.31 8.86
C GLY A 181 23.17 -0.26 8.35
N GLU A 182 23.67 0.68 7.55
CA GLU A 182 22.90 1.81 7.01
C GLU A 182 21.77 1.40 6.05
N LEU A 183 21.79 0.17 5.52
CA LEU A 183 20.81 -0.31 4.55
C LEU A 183 19.68 -1.15 5.13
N LYS A 184 19.75 -1.46 6.44
CA LYS A 184 18.71 -2.20 7.15
C LYS A 184 17.33 -1.56 6.99
N ASP A 185 17.28 -0.23 7.03
CA ASP A 185 16.05 0.55 6.90
C ASP A 185 15.80 1.06 5.47
N ALA A 186 16.70 0.81 4.52
CA ALA A 186 16.59 1.32 3.16
C ALA A 186 15.25 0.96 2.49
N PRO A 187 14.70 -0.27 2.68
CA PRO A 187 13.40 -0.61 2.11
C PRO A 187 12.21 0.15 2.69
N GLN A 188 12.38 0.87 3.81
CA GLN A 188 11.35 1.73 4.42
C GLN A 188 11.58 3.22 4.10
N LYS A 189 12.84 3.63 3.92
CA LYS A 189 13.22 5.02 3.62
C LYS A 189 13.15 5.37 2.13
N VAL A 190 13.25 4.36 1.27
CA VAL A 190 13.28 4.56 -0.19
C VAL A 190 11.98 5.19 -0.71
N SER A 191 12.12 6.22 -1.54
CA SER A 191 11.00 6.73 -2.32
C SER A 191 10.58 5.71 -3.38
N ILE A 192 9.54 4.93 -3.07
CA ILE A 192 9.03 3.90 -3.98
C ILE A 192 8.58 4.47 -5.33
N THR A 193 8.08 5.71 -5.37
CA THR A 193 7.65 6.36 -6.62
C THR A 193 8.84 6.75 -7.49
N THR A 194 9.97 7.12 -6.89
CA THR A 194 11.22 7.38 -7.61
C THR A 194 11.80 6.08 -8.16
N LEU A 195 11.82 5.02 -7.35
CA LEU A 195 12.23 3.68 -7.79
C LEU A 195 11.36 3.19 -8.95
N GLU A 196 10.04 3.32 -8.86
CA GLU A 196 9.12 2.95 -9.93
C GLU A 196 9.35 3.75 -11.21
N ARG A 197 9.71 5.02 -11.12
CA ARG A 197 10.05 5.84 -12.30
C ARG A 197 11.24 5.26 -13.07
N ILE A 198 12.23 4.73 -12.36
CA ILE A 198 13.39 4.05 -12.97
C ILE A 198 12.96 2.70 -13.56
N ILE A 199 12.30 1.86 -12.76
CA ILE A 199 11.94 0.48 -13.14
C ILE A 199 10.87 0.43 -14.24
N GLN A 200 10.02 1.45 -14.40
CA GLN A 200 9.02 1.47 -15.47
C GLN A 200 9.59 1.93 -16.82
N ASP A 201 10.70 2.68 -16.82
CA ASP A 201 11.31 3.15 -18.06
C ASP A 201 11.84 1.97 -18.89
N PRO A 202 11.42 1.79 -20.15
CA PRO A 202 11.85 0.67 -20.98
C PRO A 202 13.35 0.62 -21.23
N ASP A 203 14.00 1.77 -21.41
CA ASP A 203 15.43 1.85 -21.73
C ASP A 203 16.25 1.52 -20.48
N ALA A 204 15.86 2.09 -19.33
CA ALA A 204 16.44 1.73 -18.04
C ALA A 204 16.30 0.22 -17.76
N ARG A 205 15.11 -0.35 -17.97
CA ARG A 205 14.89 -1.79 -17.79
C ARG A 205 15.77 -2.66 -18.68
N GLY A 206 15.96 -2.26 -19.94
CA GLY A 206 16.82 -2.96 -20.88
C GLY A 206 18.25 -3.09 -20.35
N GLU A 207 18.81 -1.99 -19.86
CA GLU A 207 20.15 -1.93 -19.26
C GLU A 207 20.26 -2.73 -17.96
N LEU A 208 19.18 -2.80 -17.17
CA LEU A 208 19.10 -3.58 -15.93
C LEU A 208 18.78 -5.07 -16.17
N GLY A 209 18.47 -5.48 -17.40
CA GLY A 209 18.01 -6.84 -17.70
C GLY A 209 16.67 -7.20 -17.07
N LEU A 210 15.78 -6.21 -16.91
CA LEU A 210 14.46 -6.40 -16.35
C LEU A 210 13.39 -6.34 -17.43
N THR A 211 12.30 -7.08 -17.23
CA THR A 211 11.09 -6.97 -18.04
C THR A 211 9.86 -6.93 -17.13
N ILE A 212 8.75 -6.38 -17.62
CA ILE A 212 7.50 -6.29 -16.85
C ILE A 212 6.37 -6.88 -17.69
N GLU A 213 5.65 -7.85 -17.13
CA GLU A 213 4.50 -8.48 -17.77
C GLU A 213 3.32 -8.50 -16.79
N LYS A 214 2.19 -7.88 -17.17
CA LYS A 214 1.01 -7.74 -16.30
C LYS A 214 1.36 -7.22 -14.88
N GLY A 215 2.33 -6.30 -14.82
CA GLY A 215 2.83 -5.71 -13.58
C GLY A 215 3.82 -6.57 -12.79
N HIS A 216 4.11 -7.80 -13.20
CA HIS A 216 5.13 -8.66 -12.58
C HIS A 216 6.51 -8.39 -13.18
N VAL A 217 7.53 -8.32 -12.34
CA VAL A 217 8.91 -8.05 -12.76
C VAL A 217 9.66 -9.36 -12.97
N TYR A 218 10.36 -9.47 -14.09
CA TYR A 218 11.21 -10.61 -14.44
C TYR A 218 12.63 -10.14 -14.68
N SER A 219 13.62 -10.97 -14.33
CA SER A 219 15.04 -10.73 -14.64
C SER A 219 15.54 -11.74 -15.67
N VAL A 220 16.41 -11.29 -16.58
CA VAL A 220 17.21 -12.15 -17.46
C VAL A 220 18.61 -12.43 -16.90
N TYR A 221 18.86 -12.07 -15.64
CA TYR A 221 20.11 -12.33 -14.94
C TYR A 221 19.87 -13.16 -13.67
N PRO A 222 20.89 -13.88 -13.18
CA PRO A 222 20.77 -14.62 -11.93
C PRO A 222 20.61 -13.67 -10.73
N ALA A 223 20.27 -14.24 -9.57
CA ALA A 223 19.94 -13.46 -8.38
C ALA A 223 21.10 -12.59 -7.88
N ASP A 224 22.36 -13.03 -7.99
CA ASP A 224 23.54 -12.27 -7.57
C ASP A 224 23.72 -10.98 -8.39
N GLU A 225 23.67 -11.08 -9.72
CA GLU A 225 23.79 -9.91 -10.61
C GLU A 225 22.59 -8.97 -10.49
N THR A 226 21.39 -9.54 -10.37
CA THR A 226 20.16 -8.76 -10.20
C THR A 226 20.18 -8.00 -8.87
N THR A 227 20.58 -8.66 -7.79
CA THR A 227 20.73 -8.05 -6.45
C THR A 227 21.78 -6.96 -6.45
N LYS A 228 22.97 -7.22 -7.02
CA LYS A 228 24.06 -6.23 -7.08
C LYS A 228 23.58 -4.89 -7.66
N CYS A 229 22.93 -4.95 -8.82
CA CYS A 229 22.49 -3.76 -9.54
C CYS A 229 21.33 -3.04 -8.83
N LEU A 230 20.30 -3.78 -8.40
CA LEU A 230 19.14 -3.21 -7.72
C LEU A 230 19.50 -2.62 -6.35
N LEU A 231 20.43 -3.26 -5.63
CA LEU A 231 20.93 -2.78 -4.35
C LEU A 231 21.68 -1.47 -4.50
N ARG A 232 22.46 -1.32 -5.58
CA ARG A 232 23.12 -0.04 -5.90
C ARG A 232 22.09 1.08 -6.08
N ILE A 233 21.01 0.83 -6.83
CA ILE A 233 19.95 1.82 -7.05
C ILE A 233 19.30 2.21 -5.73
N VAL A 234 18.95 1.24 -4.89
CA VAL A 234 18.33 1.51 -3.60
C VAL A 234 19.28 2.28 -2.67
N ARG A 235 20.59 1.98 -2.68
CA ARG A 235 21.61 2.75 -1.94
C ARG A 235 21.62 4.21 -2.35
N ASP A 236 21.68 4.50 -3.65
CA ASP A 236 21.68 5.88 -4.14
C ASP A 236 20.39 6.59 -3.70
N LEU A 237 19.23 5.94 -3.82
CA LEU A 237 17.94 6.53 -3.42
C LEU A 237 17.82 6.87 -1.92
N VAL A 238 18.67 6.31 -1.06
CA VAL A 238 18.66 6.57 0.39
C VAL A 238 19.89 7.34 0.87
N SER A 239 20.86 7.64 0.00
CA SER A 239 22.14 8.28 0.38
C SER A 239 22.00 9.75 0.80
N GLY A 240 20.83 10.37 0.61
CA GLY A 240 20.56 11.77 0.90
C GLY A 240 20.97 12.74 -0.22
N ASP A 241 21.97 12.38 -1.03
CA ASP A 241 22.43 13.20 -2.17
C ASP A 241 21.58 13.03 -3.43
N PHE A 242 20.82 11.93 -3.52
CA PHE A 242 20.00 11.63 -4.67
C PHE A 242 18.64 12.34 -4.62
N ASN A 243 18.35 13.13 -5.65
CA ASN A 243 17.13 13.89 -5.77
C ASN A 243 16.21 13.31 -6.84
N VAL A 244 14.90 13.50 -6.67
CA VAL A 244 13.90 13.06 -7.67
C VAL A 244 14.19 13.64 -9.07
N LYS A 245 14.80 14.83 -9.13
CA LYS A 245 15.20 15.51 -10.37
C LYS A 245 16.23 14.70 -11.16
N ASP A 246 17.04 13.87 -10.52
CA ASP A 246 18.10 13.08 -11.17
C ASP A 246 17.54 11.92 -12.03
N VAL A 247 16.23 11.65 -11.94
CA VAL A 247 15.54 10.62 -12.74
C VAL A 247 14.17 11.08 -13.26
N TYR A 248 13.88 12.38 -13.19
CA TYR A 248 12.54 12.88 -13.49
C TYR A 248 12.25 12.76 -15.00
N TYR A 249 13.15 13.25 -15.85
CA TYR A 249 13.01 13.14 -17.30
C TYR A 249 13.72 11.90 -17.84
N LYS A 250 13.40 11.58 -19.10
CA LYS A 250 13.94 10.38 -19.76
C LYS A 250 15.46 10.42 -19.89
N GLU A 251 16.02 11.56 -20.27
CA GLU A 251 17.47 11.74 -20.38
C GLU A 251 18.17 11.65 -19.02
N ASP A 252 17.54 12.13 -17.95
CA ASP A 252 18.08 12.02 -16.59
C ASP A 252 18.19 10.54 -16.17
N ARG A 253 17.15 9.74 -16.44
CA ARG A 253 17.17 8.29 -16.19
C ARG A 253 18.26 7.60 -16.98
N LYS A 254 18.40 7.93 -18.27
CA LYS A 254 19.44 7.36 -19.13
C LYS A 254 20.84 7.69 -18.60
N LYS A 255 21.06 8.94 -18.19
CA LYS A 255 22.30 9.41 -17.58
C LYS A 255 22.58 8.66 -16.27
N TYR A 256 21.59 8.54 -15.39
CA TYR A 256 21.71 7.83 -14.12
C TYR A 256 22.05 6.35 -14.32
N ILE A 257 21.29 5.64 -15.15
CA ILE A 257 21.54 4.22 -15.44
C ILE A 257 22.92 4.00 -16.06
N SER A 258 23.37 4.91 -16.92
CA SER A 258 24.74 4.87 -17.47
C SER A 258 25.81 5.05 -16.39
N SER A 259 25.53 5.86 -15.36
CA SER A 259 26.47 6.11 -14.25
C SER A 259 26.68 4.91 -13.34
N LEU A 260 25.81 3.90 -13.39
CA LEU A 260 25.98 2.65 -12.65
C LEU A 260 27.24 1.88 -13.09
N ALA A 261 27.76 2.11 -14.31
CA ALA A 261 29.01 1.53 -14.81
C ALA A 261 29.13 0.01 -14.53
N GLU A 262 30.06 -0.40 -13.66
CA GLU A 262 30.37 -1.78 -13.27
C GLU A 262 29.29 -2.44 -12.37
N ASP A 263 28.43 -1.62 -11.75
CA ASP A 263 27.29 -2.10 -10.96
C ASP A 263 26.15 -2.63 -11.87
N ARG A 264 26.21 -2.40 -13.19
CA ARG A 264 25.27 -3.04 -14.14
C ARG A 264 25.48 -4.56 -14.19
N PRO A 265 24.45 -5.33 -14.57
CA PRO A 265 24.58 -6.77 -14.71
C PRO A 265 25.61 -7.12 -15.79
N ASN A 266 26.48 -8.09 -15.52
CA ASN A 266 27.45 -8.54 -16.50
C ASN A 266 26.75 -9.27 -17.67
N PRO A 267 26.84 -8.78 -18.93
CA PRO A 267 26.20 -9.42 -20.08
C PRO A 267 26.59 -10.89 -20.28
N ALA A 268 27.79 -11.30 -19.86
CA ALA A 268 28.25 -12.69 -19.94
C ALA A 268 27.49 -13.65 -19.02
N LYS A 269 26.82 -13.14 -17.98
CA LYS A 269 26.00 -13.93 -17.05
C LYS A 269 24.51 -13.96 -17.42
N ARG A 270 24.13 -13.47 -18.61
CA ARG A 270 22.73 -13.44 -19.06
C ARG A 270 22.15 -14.84 -19.18
N LEU A 271 20.97 -15.05 -18.61
CA LEU A 271 20.22 -16.30 -18.66
C LEU A 271 19.48 -16.44 -20.01
N LYS A 272 19.23 -17.68 -20.42
CA LYS A 272 18.45 -18.00 -21.64
C LYS A 272 16.97 -17.67 -21.48
N GLU A 273 16.45 -17.88 -20.27
CA GLU A 273 15.06 -17.62 -19.91
C GLU A 273 15.01 -16.49 -18.88
N LYS A 274 13.90 -15.75 -18.90
CA LYS A 274 13.59 -14.78 -17.85
C LYS A 274 12.92 -15.50 -16.68
N HIS A 275 13.24 -15.09 -15.47
CA HIS A 275 12.64 -15.64 -14.26
C HIS A 275 11.95 -14.53 -13.48
N SER A 276 10.81 -14.85 -12.85
CA SER A 276 10.11 -13.92 -11.98
C SER A 276 11.00 -13.52 -10.81
N LEU A 277 11.06 -12.24 -10.46
CA LEU A 277 11.84 -11.78 -9.31
C LEU A 277 11.41 -12.49 -8.01
N ALA A 278 10.13 -12.83 -7.86
CA ALA A 278 9.63 -13.54 -6.68
C ALA A 278 10.21 -14.97 -6.54
N GLU A 279 10.52 -15.60 -7.67
CA GLU A 279 10.90 -17.01 -7.76
C GLU A 279 12.41 -17.24 -7.92
N LEU A 280 13.19 -16.17 -8.13
CA LEU A 280 14.65 -16.27 -8.19
C LEU A 280 15.20 -16.94 -6.91
N PRO A 281 16.15 -17.87 -7.03
CA PRO A 281 16.74 -18.57 -5.88
C PRO A 281 17.76 -17.70 -5.16
N SER A 282 17.82 -17.80 -3.83
CA SER A 282 18.71 -16.98 -2.98
C SER A 282 20.20 -17.36 -3.04
N LYS A 283 20.55 -18.45 -3.74
CA LYS A 283 21.93 -18.88 -3.97
C LYS A 283 22.23 -18.84 -5.47
N PRO A 284 23.46 -18.47 -5.89
CA PRO A 284 23.83 -18.45 -7.29
C PRO A 284 23.68 -19.84 -7.91
N LEU A 285 23.01 -19.91 -9.06
CA LEU A 285 23.07 -21.08 -9.94
C LEU A 285 24.51 -21.15 -10.49
N SER A 286 25.25 -22.18 -10.10
CA SER A 286 26.57 -22.45 -10.65
C SER A 286 26.50 -22.55 -12.18
N PRO A 287 27.50 -22.02 -12.92
CA PRO A 287 27.46 -22.03 -14.37
C PRO A 287 27.57 -23.46 -14.89
N THR A 288 26.59 -23.84 -15.71
CA THR A 288 26.50 -25.17 -16.33
C THR A 288 27.64 -25.36 -17.33
N GLY A 289 28.70 -26.06 -16.92
CA GLY A 289 29.66 -26.66 -17.82
C GLY A 289 29.05 -27.86 -18.54
N THR A 290 29.22 -27.92 -19.85
CA THR A 290 28.85 -29.03 -20.72
C THR A 290 29.59 -30.32 -20.32
N GLY A 291 28.87 -31.44 -20.24
CA GLY A 291 29.45 -32.77 -20.45
C GLY A 291 29.55 -33.69 -19.24
N THR A 292 28.41 -34.12 -18.69
CA THR A 292 28.05 -35.52 -18.39
C THR A 292 26.73 -35.46 -17.63
N THR A 293 25.70 -36.12 -18.13
CA THR A 293 24.40 -36.25 -17.46
C THR A 293 24.59 -36.58 -15.98
N PRO A 294 24.30 -35.66 -15.04
CA PRO A 294 24.01 -36.03 -13.67
C PRO A 294 22.52 -36.37 -13.70
N THR A 295 22.22 -37.65 -13.58
CA THR A 295 20.89 -38.10 -13.22
C THR A 295 20.37 -37.19 -12.11
N THR A 296 19.25 -36.53 -12.39
CA THR A 296 18.44 -35.91 -11.37
C THR A 296 18.21 -36.96 -10.29
N ARG A 297 18.88 -36.82 -9.13
CA ARG A 297 18.20 -37.19 -7.89
C ARG A 297 17.06 -36.21 -7.79
N GLY A 298 15.97 -36.55 -8.47
CA GLY A 298 14.70 -35.87 -8.32
C GLY A 298 14.38 -35.79 -6.84
N LYS A 299 13.44 -34.92 -6.50
CA LYS A 299 12.59 -35.14 -5.33
C LYS A 299 12.35 -36.65 -5.27
N SER A 300 12.78 -37.29 -4.20
CA SER A 300 12.40 -38.67 -3.97
C SER A 300 10.87 -38.70 -4.05
N THR A 301 10.35 -39.19 -5.17
CA THR A 301 8.95 -39.55 -5.39
C THR A 301 8.61 -40.84 -4.64
N ARG A 302 9.55 -41.38 -3.85
CA ARG A 302 9.24 -42.47 -2.93
C ARG A 302 8.33 -41.92 -1.83
N PRO A 303 7.16 -42.53 -1.61
CA PRO A 303 6.35 -42.24 -0.43
C PRO A 303 7.24 -42.42 0.80
N ARG A 304 7.43 -41.34 1.57
CA ARG A 304 8.26 -41.42 2.77
C ARG A 304 7.45 -42.13 3.83
N ARG A 305 7.91 -43.31 4.24
CA ARG A 305 7.28 -44.09 5.29
C ARG A 305 7.25 -43.33 6.62
N THR A 306 8.27 -42.53 6.92
CA THR A 306 8.43 -41.82 8.20
C THR A 306 8.51 -40.31 8.00
N LEU A 307 8.12 -39.55 9.03
CA LEU A 307 7.95 -38.09 8.96
C LEU A 307 9.31 -37.36 8.93
N ILE A 308 10.25 -37.77 9.78
CA ILE A 308 11.63 -37.28 9.76
C ILE A 308 12.50 -38.27 8.99
N PRO A 309 13.23 -37.85 7.94
CA PRO A 309 14.09 -38.76 7.22
C PRO A 309 15.25 -39.23 8.12
N PRO A 310 15.70 -40.50 8.02
CA PRO A 310 16.84 -40.99 8.80
C PRO A 310 18.11 -40.16 8.61
N THR A 311 18.26 -39.53 7.44
CA THR A 311 19.37 -38.64 7.06
C THR A 311 19.30 -37.26 7.70
N PHE A 312 18.23 -36.91 8.41
CA PHE A 312 18.14 -35.63 9.12
C PHE A 312 19.10 -35.64 10.33
N ALA A 313 20.10 -34.77 10.30
CA ALA A 313 21.01 -34.55 11.42
C ALA A 313 20.80 -33.12 11.94
N ALA A 314 20.48 -33.00 13.22
CA ALA A 314 20.35 -31.74 13.93
C ALA A 314 20.93 -31.90 15.34
N GLU A 315 21.65 -30.90 15.82
CA GLU A 315 22.17 -30.86 17.18
C GLU A 315 21.03 -30.49 18.14
N ILE A 316 20.42 -31.50 18.76
CA ILE A 316 19.33 -31.31 19.73
C ILE A 316 19.92 -31.46 21.13
N GLY A 317 20.07 -30.32 21.83
CA GLY A 317 20.63 -30.26 23.19
C GLY A 317 19.75 -30.89 24.27
N HIS A 318 18.43 -30.89 24.07
CA HIS A 318 17.48 -31.42 25.04
C HIS A 318 17.16 -32.92 24.83
N GLN A 319 17.34 -33.74 25.88
CA GLN A 319 17.23 -35.20 25.79
C GLN A 319 15.83 -35.69 25.36
N ARG A 320 14.77 -35.05 25.84
CA ARG A 320 13.38 -35.40 25.48
C ARG A 320 13.12 -35.12 24.00
N LEU A 321 13.57 -33.98 23.47
CA LEU A 321 13.44 -33.64 22.06
C LEU A 321 14.23 -34.59 21.16
N ARG A 322 15.43 -35.00 21.59
CA ARG A 322 16.25 -35.97 20.87
C ARG A 322 15.55 -37.33 20.75
N THR A 323 14.88 -37.76 21.82
CA THR A 323 14.12 -39.01 21.85
C THR A 323 12.92 -38.95 20.90
N ILE A 324 12.12 -37.88 20.96
CA ILE A 324 10.97 -37.67 20.08
C ILE A 324 11.41 -37.60 18.60
N CYS A 325 12.52 -36.91 18.30
CA CYS A 325 13.07 -36.86 16.94
C CYS A 325 13.48 -38.25 16.44
N HIS A 326 14.08 -39.08 17.29
CA HIS A 326 14.46 -40.46 16.94
C HIS A 326 13.24 -41.37 16.72
N GLU A 327 12.17 -41.16 17.47
CA GLU A 327 10.90 -41.88 17.29
C GLU A 327 10.21 -41.47 15.98
N LEU A 328 10.16 -40.18 15.66
CA LEU A 328 9.61 -39.65 14.39
C LEU A 328 10.41 -40.10 13.16
N LYS A 329 11.67 -40.50 13.32
CA LYS A 329 12.47 -41.14 12.26
C LYS A 329 12.06 -42.58 11.97
N LYS A 330 11.35 -43.23 12.88
CA LYS A 330 10.95 -44.64 12.81
C LYS A 330 9.45 -44.83 12.62
N LEU A 331 8.64 -43.88 13.07
CA LEU A 331 7.17 -43.97 13.08
C LEU A 331 6.59 -43.96 11.66
N PRO A 332 5.91 -45.03 11.20
CA PRO A 332 5.27 -45.06 9.90
C PRO A 332 4.03 -44.16 9.87
N VAL A 333 4.01 -43.17 8.97
CA VAL A 333 2.95 -42.15 8.90
C VAL A 333 1.64 -42.73 8.36
N GLU A 334 1.71 -43.69 7.43
CA GLU A 334 0.53 -44.37 6.87
C GLU A 334 -0.13 -45.30 7.89
N ASP A 335 0.66 -46.00 8.70
CA ASP A 335 0.13 -46.95 9.68
C ASP A 335 -0.44 -46.22 10.93
N TYR A 336 0.12 -45.05 11.28
CA TYR A 336 -0.22 -44.30 12.49
C TYR A 336 -0.30 -42.77 12.28
N PRO A 337 -1.22 -42.28 11.43
CA PRO A 337 -1.28 -40.87 11.03
C PRO A 337 -1.56 -39.92 12.21
N ASN A 338 -2.46 -40.30 13.12
CA ASN A 338 -2.81 -39.47 14.28
C ASN A 338 -1.66 -39.39 15.30
N ALA A 339 -0.98 -40.51 15.55
CA ALA A 339 0.17 -40.54 16.46
C ALA A 339 1.32 -39.69 15.89
N ALA A 340 1.57 -39.78 14.58
CA ALA A 340 2.57 -38.97 13.90
C ALA A 340 2.25 -37.47 13.96
N ALA A 341 0.98 -37.09 13.77
CA ALA A 341 0.54 -35.70 13.85
C ALA A 341 0.71 -35.11 15.26
N VAL A 342 0.30 -35.85 16.29
CA VAL A 342 0.44 -35.39 17.69
C VAL A 342 1.91 -35.31 18.10
N MET A 343 2.72 -36.31 17.76
CA MET A 343 4.16 -36.31 18.05
C MET A 343 4.91 -35.19 17.34
N LEU A 344 4.55 -34.88 16.08
CA LEU A 344 5.11 -33.73 15.38
C LEU A 344 4.75 -32.42 16.08
N ARG A 345 3.51 -32.27 16.51
CA ARG A 345 3.07 -31.06 17.23
C ARG A 345 3.84 -30.87 18.53
N VAL A 346 3.95 -31.94 19.34
CA VAL A 346 4.73 -31.91 20.59
C VAL A 346 6.21 -31.64 20.31
N PHE A 347 6.76 -32.21 19.24
CA PHE A 347 8.15 -31.95 18.84
C PHE A 347 8.37 -30.48 18.49
N LEU A 348 7.46 -29.86 17.73
CA LEU A 348 7.55 -28.44 17.36
C LEU A 348 7.36 -27.52 18.57
N GLU A 349 6.35 -27.79 19.41
CA GLU A 349 6.07 -27.01 20.62
C GLU A 349 7.28 -27.02 21.58
N LEU A 350 7.79 -28.21 21.93
CA LEU A 350 8.97 -28.32 22.79
C LEU A 350 10.24 -27.74 22.13
N SER A 351 10.34 -27.74 20.79
CA SER A 351 11.48 -27.15 20.10
C SER A 351 11.46 -25.63 20.18
N LEU A 352 10.28 -25.00 20.29
CA LEU A 352 10.18 -23.55 20.46
C LEU A 352 10.48 -23.10 21.90
N ASP A 353 10.22 -23.97 22.89
CA ASP A 353 10.49 -23.68 24.31
C ASP A 353 11.98 -23.87 24.70
N HIS A 354 12.78 -24.52 23.84
CA HIS A 354 14.17 -24.90 24.12
C HIS A 354 15.20 -24.36 23.09
N VAL A 355 14.83 -23.34 22.30
CA VAL A 355 15.72 -22.61 21.38
C VAL A 355 16.25 -21.34 22.01
#